data_AF-A0A510KID0-F1
#
_entry.id   AF-A0A510KID0-F1
#
_cell.length_a   1.000
_cell.length_b   1.000
_cell.length_c   1.000
_cell.angle_alpha   90.00
_cell.angle_beta   90.00
_cell.angle_gamma   90.00
#
_symmetry.space_group_name_H-M   'P 1'
#
loop_
_entity.id
_entity.type
_entity.pdbx_description
1 polymer ?
#
loop_
_entity_poly.entity_id
_entity_poly.type
_entity_poly.pdbx_seq_one_letter_code
_entity_poly.pdbx_strand_id
1 'polypeptide(L)'
;MKKIFLLIAILAISVLSCGNNDNKNISAAPENNTQNVEQIIQQHASNEININQNSSSDREYSGNLAKGMDEEFTTDGKLHEEKFLNKTFGYTDTSDSFKIQKDSKGYFLTRYVDESPEQDNSSSRREEIVRLKLEKGTILQEVSNEPLAYAYDTKLKKMVFLNPENDYRIILATD
;
A
#
# COMPACT_ATOMS: atom_id res chain seq x y z
N MET A 1 45.33 17.93 13.75
CA MET A 1 44.24 18.81 13.29
C MET A 1 44.12 18.66 11.77
N LYS A 2 43.09 17.94 11.29
CA LYS A 2 42.91 17.61 9.86
C LYS A 2 41.93 18.61 9.23
N LYS A 3 42.34 19.17 8.09
CA LYS A 3 41.75 20.34 7.42
C LYS A 3 40.38 20.00 6.84
N ILE A 4 39.42 20.89 7.07
CA ILE A 4 38.05 20.85 6.53
C ILE A 4 38.09 21.26 5.05
N PHE A 5 37.50 20.42 4.20
CA PHE A 5 37.20 20.73 2.80
C PHE A 5 35.73 21.12 2.69
N LEU A 6 35.45 22.28 2.12
CA LEU A 6 34.10 22.66 1.70
C LEU A 6 34.19 23.72 0.60
N LEU A 7 33.88 23.33 -0.63
CA LEU A 7 33.56 24.24 -1.74
C LEU A 7 32.40 23.63 -2.51
N ILE A 8 31.23 24.25 -2.34
CA ILE A 8 29.98 23.95 -3.04
C ILE A 8 29.98 24.77 -4.33
N ALA A 9 29.96 24.10 -5.48
CA ALA A 9 29.76 24.74 -6.78
C ALA A 9 28.26 24.72 -7.11
N ILE A 10 27.64 25.90 -7.19
CA ILE A 10 26.26 26.07 -7.65
C ILE A 10 26.29 26.26 -9.17
N LEU A 11 25.79 25.26 -9.91
CA LEU A 11 25.52 25.38 -11.35
C LEU A 11 24.07 25.87 -11.54
N ALA A 12 23.93 27.15 -11.87
CA ALA A 12 22.67 27.69 -12.38
C ALA A 12 22.54 27.36 -13.87
N ILE A 13 21.47 26.68 -14.26
CA ILE A 13 21.12 26.47 -15.67
C ILE A 13 20.07 27.52 -16.04
N SER A 14 20.47 28.43 -16.91
CA SER A 14 19.60 29.38 -17.60
C SER A 14 18.73 28.66 -18.62
N VAL A 15 17.40 28.88 -18.57
CA VAL A 15 16.49 28.50 -19.67
C VAL A 15 16.34 29.66 -20.64
N LEU A 16 16.68 29.40 -21.91
CA LEU A 16 16.39 30.25 -23.06
C LEU A 16 16.32 29.34 -24.28
N SER A 17 15.13 29.19 -24.87
CA SER A 17 14.94 29.34 -26.33
C SER A 17 13.46 29.20 -26.72
N CYS A 18 13.00 30.18 -27.49
CA CYS A 18 11.72 30.26 -28.17
C CYS A 18 11.62 29.30 -29.38
N GLY A 19 10.40 29.08 -29.88
CA GLY A 19 10.17 28.64 -31.26
C GLY A 19 8.73 28.22 -31.57
N ASN A 20 7.88 29.17 -31.98
CA ASN A 20 6.68 28.89 -32.78
C ASN A 20 7.09 28.67 -34.24
N ASN A 21 6.40 27.77 -34.97
CA ASN A 21 6.05 27.88 -36.40
C ASN A 21 5.12 26.72 -36.81
N ASP A 22 4.10 27.05 -37.61
CA ASP A 22 3.00 26.18 -38.08
C ASP A 22 3.33 25.34 -39.34
N ASN A 23 2.57 24.24 -39.49
CA ASN A 23 1.93 23.69 -40.71
C ASN A 23 2.43 22.38 -41.42
N LYS A 24 1.42 21.50 -41.65
CA LYS A 24 1.14 20.56 -42.78
C LYS A 24 1.55 19.06 -42.74
N ASN A 25 0.57 18.21 -42.34
CA ASN A 25 -0.10 17.08 -43.04
C ASN A 25 0.78 16.08 -43.88
N ILE A 26 0.78 14.73 -43.74
CA ILE A 26 -0.29 13.73 -44.00
C ILE A 26 0.13 12.30 -43.55
N SER A 27 -0.84 11.53 -43.00
CA SER A 27 -1.04 10.05 -43.02
C SER A 27 -0.05 9.07 -42.37
N ALA A 28 -0.49 8.38 -41.31
CA ALA A 28 -1.01 7.00 -41.37
C ALA A 28 -1.48 6.55 -39.97
N ALA A 29 -2.72 6.06 -39.87
CA ALA A 29 -3.27 5.39 -38.69
C ALA A 29 -2.68 3.95 -38.55
N PRO A 30 -2.77 3.27 -37.38
CA PRO A 30 -4.06 2.90 -36.79
C PRO A 30 -4.23 3.31 -35.34
N GLU A 31 -5.49 3.50 -34.99
CA GLU A 31 -6.03 3.75 -33.67
C GLU A 31 -5.68 2.63 -32.69
N ASN A 32 -5.15 3.01 -31.53
CA ASN A 32 -5.13 2.20 -30.32
C ASN A 32 -5.70 3.10 -29.22
N ASN A 33 -6.85 2.68 -28.71
CA ASN A 33 -7.62 3.32 -27.67
C ASN A 33 -6.77 3.66 -26.44
N THR A 34 -6.46 4.93 -26.26
CA THR A 34 -6.20 5.51 -24.95
C THR A 34 -7.55 5.67 -24.23
N GLN A 35 -8.12 4.55 -23.79
CA GLN A 35 -9.22 4.53 -22.84
C GLN A 35 -8.88 3.53 -21.74
N ASN A 36 -9.16 3.93 -20.49
CA ASN A 36 -9.16 3.11 -19.28
C ASN A 36 -7.87 2.86 -18.49
N VAL A 37 -7.16 3.92 -18.13
CA VAL A 37 -6.37 3.88 -16.87
C VAL A 37 -7.21 4.31 -15.65
N GLU A 38 -8.46 4.75 -15.86
CA GLU A 38 -9.35 5.22 -14.79
C GLU A 38 -10.31 4.13 -14.25
N GLN A 39 -10.41 2.97 -14.91
CA GLN A 39 -11.31 1.88 -14.48
C GLN A 39 -10.69 0.82 -13.55
N ILE A 40 -9.39 0.88 -13.23
CA ILE A 40 -8.76 -0.12 -12.34
C ILE A 40 -8.91 0.27 -10.86
N ILE A 41 -9.16 1.55 -10.55
CA ILE A 41 -9.36 2.01 -9.15
C ILE A 41 -10.81 1.78 -8.68
N GLN A 42 -11.78 1.69 -9.59
CA GLN A 42 -13.19 1.59 -9.21
C GLN A 42 -13.68 0.19 -8.81
N GLN A 43 -12.93 -0.89 -9.08
CA GLN A 43 -13.32 -2.24 -8.63
C GLN A 43 -12.74 -2.67 -7.28
N HIS A 44 -11.77 -1.92 -6.73
CA HIS A 44 -11.34 -2.10 -5.33
C HIS A 44 -11.91 -1.04 -4.36
N ALA A 45 -12.66 -0.06 -4.87
CA ALA A 45 -13.33 0.99 -4.10
C ALA A 45 -14.87 0.81 -4.02
N SER A 46 -15.44 -0.31 -4.49
CA SER A 46 -16.90 -0.52 -4.48
C SER A 46 -17.48 -1.02 -3.15
N ASN A 47 -16.72 -0.99 -2.07
CA ASN A 47 -17.27 -0.99 -0.72
C ASN A 47 -16.96 0.36 -0.09
N GLU A 48 -17.69 1.39 -0.50
CA GLU A 48 -17.81 2.62 0.28
C GLU A 48 -18.29 2.25 1.69
N ILE A 49 -17.38 2.13 2.65
CA ILE A 49 -17.74 2.31 4.04
C ILE A 49 -17.86 3.81 4.22
N ASN A 50 -19.07 4.32 4.02
CA ASN A 50 -19.43 5.70 4.30
C ASN A 50 -19.42 5.91 5.82
N ILE A 51 -18.24 6.13 6.41
CA ILE A 51 -18.13 6.56 7.80
C ILE A 51 -18.27 8.08 7.82
N ASN A 52 -19.52 8.53 7.80
CA ASN A 52 -19.86 9.91 8.11
C ASN A 52 -19.40 10.24 9.54
N GLN A 53 -18.48 11.20 9.66
CA GLN A 53 -18.02 11.76 10.93
C GLN A 53 -19.13 12.61 11.57
N ASN A 54 -20.01 11.94 12.32
CA ASN A 54 -20.65 12.37 13.56
C ASN A 54 -21.87 11.50 13.78
N SER A 55 -21.74 10.45 14.58
CA SER A 55 -22.79 10.00 15.48
C SER A 55 -22.25 8.86 16.34
N SER A 56 -22.22 9.13 17.64
CA SER A 56 -22.53 8.11 18.64
C SER A 56 -23.74 7.33 18.13
N SER A 57 -23.49 6.12 17.63
CA SER A 57 -24.54 5.18 17.30
C SER A 57 -24.04 3.82 17.70
N ASP A 58 -24.63 3.33 18.79
CA ASP A 58 -24.63 1.94 19.21
C ASP A 58 -25.12 1.09 18.04
N ARG A 59 -24.22 0.72 17.13
CA ARG A 59 -24.49 -0.28 16.11
C ARG A 59 -24.08 -1.62 16.70
N GLU A 60 -25.05 -2.29 17.30
CA GLU A 60 -25.00 -3.70 17.62
C GLU A 60 -24.91 -4.48 16.29
N TYR A 61 -23.68 -4.66 15.79
CA TYR A 61 -23.38 -5.49 14.63
C TYR A 61 -23.32 -6.95 15.09
N SER A 62 -24.46 -7.65 15.02
CA SER A 62 -24.57 -9.06 15.38
C SER A 62 -24.12 -9.99 14.24
N GLY A 63 -22.87 -9.86 13.80
CA GLY A 63 -22.18 -10.80 12.93
C GLY A 63 -20.81 -11.07 13.54
N ASN A 64 -20.36 -12.33 13.59
CA ASN A 64 -19.08 -12.73 14.19
C ASN A 64 -17.94 -11.85 13.68
N LEU A 65 -17.61 -10.80 14.43
CA LEU A 65 -16.55 -9.87 14.10
C LEU A 65 -15.25 -10.65 14.04
N ALA A 66 -14.46 -10.49 12.97
CA ALA A 66 -13.15 -11.11 12.87
C ALA A 66 -12.36 -10.74 14.13
N LYS A 67 -11.76 -11.74 14.78
CA LYS A 67 -11.14 -11.58 16.11
C LYS A 67 -10.16 -10.40 16.10
N GLY A 68 -10.45 -9.39 16.92
CA GLY A 68 -9.59 -8.21 17.09
C GLY A 68 -9.96 -6.99 16.23
N MET A 69 -10.90 -7.08 15.30
CA MET A 69 -11.33 -5.93 14.49
C MET A 69 -11.93 -4.81 15.37
N ASP A 70 -11.58 -3.57 15.05
CA ASP A 70 -11.83 -2.34 15.82
C ASP A 70 -11.19 -2.29 17.23
N GLU A 71 -10.49 -3.35 17.65
CA GLU A 71 -9.65 -3.29 18.85
C GLU A 71 -8.39 -2.44 18.59
N GLU A 72 -7.85 -1.89 19.67
CA GLU A 72 -6.55 -1.23 19.65
C GLU A 72 -5.44 -2.28 19.43
N PHE A 73 -4.48 -1.98 18.55
CA PHE A 73 -3.35 -2.87 18.37
C PHE A 73 -2.46 -2.88 19.62
N THR A 74 -2.02 -4.08 20.02
CA THR A 74 -1.17 -4.27 21.20
C THR A 74 0.28 -4.50 20.78
N THR A 75 1.21 -3.77 21.38
CA THR A 75 2.65 -3.91 21.12
C THR A 75 3.46 -3.93 22.42
N ASP A 76 4.63 -4.59 22.40
CA ASP A 76 5.64 -4.52 23.46
C ASP A 76 6.73 -3.46 23.17
N GLY A 77 6.52 -2.64 22.14
CA GLY A 77 7.46 -1.63 21.67
C GLY A 77 8.49 -2.14 20.67
N LYS A 78 8.43 -3.42 20.25
CA LYS A 78 9.32 -3.99 19.24
C LYS A 78 8.59 -4.25 17.93
N LEU A 79 9.32 -4.13 16.83
CA LEU A 79 8.79 -4.41 15.50
C LEU A 79 8.51 -5.89 15.25
N HIS A 80 9.27 -6.80 15.87
CA HIS A 80 9.16 -8.24 15.67
C HIS A 80 9.37 -8.71 14.21
N GLU A 81 10.47 -8.25 13.57
CA GLU A 81 10.83 -8.68 12.20
C GLU A 81 10.83 -10.21 12.04
N GLU A 82 11.24 -10.97 13.06
CA GLU A 82 11.25 -12.44 13.04
C GLU A 82 9.87 -13.08 12.84
N LYS A 83 8.80 -12.32 13.11
CA LYS A 83 7.42 -12.79 12.97
C LYS A 83 6.93 -12.70 11.54
N PHE A 84 7.39 -11.74 10.75
CA PHE A 84 6.83 -11.44 9.43
C PHE A 84 7.83 -11.36 8.28
N LEU A 85 9.09 -11.05 8.54
CA LEU A 85 10.04 -10.72 7.48
C LEU A 85 10.29 -11.93 6.59
N ASN A 86 10.12 -11.74 5.28
CA ASN A 86 10.21 -12.75 4.22
C ASN A 86 9.22 -13.92 4.36
N LYS A 87 8.14 -13.76 5.14
CA LYS A 87 7.05 -14.73 5.23
C LYS A 87 5.87 -14.28 4.38
N THR A 88 5.19 -15.25 3.77
CA THR A 88 3.97 -15.01 3.00
C THR A 88 2.76 -15.16 3.91
N PHE A 89 1.84 -14.20 3.83
CA PHE A 89 0.57 -14.18 4.54
C PHE A 89 -0.56 -14.13 3.53
N GLY A 90 -1.61 -14.90 3.74
CA GLY A 90 -2.85 -14.81 2.95
C GLY A 90 -3.73 -13.67 3.45
N TYR A 91 -4.53 -13.11 2.54
CA TYR A 91 -5.71 -12.33 2.94
C TYR A 91 -6.85 -13.31 3.23
N THR A 92 -7.63 -13.04 4.26
CA THR A 92 -8.80 -13.86 4.59
C THR A 92 -9.78 -13.83 3.41
N ASP A 93 -10.37 -14.98 3.10
CA ASP A 93 -11.38 -15.16 2.05
C ASP A 93 -10.94 -14.86 0.60
N THR A 94 -9.63 -14.72 0.32
CA THR A 94 -9.11 -14.58 -1.05
C THR A 94 -7.90 -15.48 -1.32
N SER A 95 -7.58 -15.72 -2.60
CA SER A 95 -6.34 -16.39 -3.03
C SER A 95 -5.11 -15.47 -2.98
N ASP A 96 -5.33 -14.19 -2.66
CA ASP A 96 -4.27 -13.20 -2.64
C ASP A 96 -3.37 -13.43 -1.43
N SER A 97 -2.12 -12.97 -1.56
CA SER A 97 -1.18 -13.00 -0.46
C SER A 97 -0.25 -11.81 -0.49
N PHE A 98 0.50 -11.61 0.57
CA PHE A 98 1.53 -10.60 0.62
C PHE A 98 2.74 -11.10 1.38
N LYS A 99 3.87 -10.41 1.18
CA LYS A 99 5.11 -10.65 1.88
C LYS A 99 5.80 -9.33 2.17
N ILE A 100 6.23 -9.14 3.41
CA ILE A 100 7.04 -7.98 3.79
C ILE A 100 8.51 -8.38 3.72
N GLN A 101 9.31 -7.55 3.06
CA GLN A 101 10.72 -7.77 2.82
C GLN A 101 11.51 -6.49 3.13
N LYS A 102 12.84 -6.59 3.12
CA LYS A 102 13.74 -5.49 3.41
C LYS A 102 14.92 -5.49 2.44
N ASP A 103 15.20 -4.33 1.85
CA ASP A 103 16.37 -4.09 1.01
C ASP A 103 17.21 -2.91 1.56
N SER A 104 18.18 -2.43 0.80
CA SER A 104 19.02 -1.29 1.17
C SER A 104 18.28 0.04 1.32
N LYS A 105 17.04 0.14 0.80
CA LYS A 105 16.16 1.32 0.90
C LYS A 105 15.15 1.20 2.04
N GLY A 106 15.11 0.06 2.73
CA GLY A 106 14.20 -0.19 3.85
C GLY A 106 13.17 -1.27 3.54
N TYR A 107 12.02 -1.18 4.19
CA TYR A 107 10.97 -2.18 4.08
C TYR A 107 10.13 -1.99 2.81
N PHE A 108 9.64 -3.08 2.26
CA PHE A 108 8.67 -3.08 1.18
C PHE A 108 7.72 -4.28 1.31
N LEU A 109 6.52 -4.10 0.79
CA LEU A 109 5.48 -5.10 0.66
C LEU A 109 5.47 -5.57 -0.80
N THR A 110 5.45 -6.88 -1.03
CA THR A 110 5.04 -7.46 -2.32
C THR A 110 3.65 -8.07 -2.13
N ARG A 111 2.65 -7.55 -2.85
CA ARG A 111 1.33 -8.17 -2.97
C ARG A 111 1.32 -9.12 -4.16
N TYR A 112 0.67 -10.25 -3.96
CA TYR A 112 0.46 -11.30 -4.94
C TYR A 112 -1.03 -11.36 -5.21
N VAL A 113 -1.46 -10.83 -6.35
CA VAL A 113 -2.87 -10.79 -6.75
C VAL A 113 -3.12 -11.95 -7.70
N ASP A 114 -4.10 -12.78 -7.38
CA ASP A 114 -4.57 -13.85 -8.27
C ASP A 114 -5.40 -13.24 -9.41
N GLU A 115 -4.92 -13.40 -10.64
CA GLU A 115 -5.60 -12.92 -11.86
C GLU A 115 -6.22 -14.08 -12.65
N SER A 116 -6.20 -15.29 -12.08
CA SER A 116 -6.74 -16.47 -12.74
C SER A 116 -8.23 -16.25 -13.06
N PRO A 117 -8.66 -16.43 -14.32
CA PRO A 117 -10.09 -16.36 -14.64
C PRO A 117 -10.82 -17.43 -13.82
N GLU A 118 -11.99 -17.12 -13.25
CA GLU A 118 -12.76 -18.09 -12.43
C GLU A 118 -13.04 -19.44 -13.14
N GLN A 119 -12.97 -19.45 -14.48
CA GLN A 119 -13.26 -20.61 -15.33
C GLN A 119 -12.04 -21.22 -16.02
N ASP A 120 -10.84 -20.65 -15.86
CA ASP A 120 -9.62 -21.16 -16.50
C ASP A 120 -8.56 -21.47 -15.45
N ASN A 121 -7.98 -22.68 -15.51
CA ASN A 121 -6.96 -23.15 -14.57
C ASN A 121 -5.57 -22.50 -14.83
N SER A 122 -5.54 -21.33 -15.45
CA SER A 122 -4.33 -20.57 -15.72
C SER A 122 -3.89 -19.88 -14.44
N SER A 123 -2.72 -20.25 -13.91
CA SER A 123 -2.12 -19.64 -12.72
C SER A 123 -1.40 -18.33 -13.08
N SER A 124 -2.16 -17.29 -13.43
CA SER A 124 -1.59 -15.95 -13.59
C SER A 124 -1.63 -15.18 -12.27
N ARG A 125 -0.48 -14.64 -11.87
CA ARG A 125 -0.34 -13.86 -10.64
C ARG A 125 0.41 -12.58 -10.93
N ARG A 126 -0.15 -11.45 -10.50
CA ARG A 126 0.52 -10.14 -10.54
C ARG A 126 1.28 -9.88 -9.25
N GLU A 127 2.42 -9.21 -9.37
CA GLU A 127 3.15 -8.69 -8.22
C GLU A 127 3.06 -7.16 -8.16
N GLU A 128 2.69 -6.63 -7.00
CA GLU A 128 2.66 -5.18 -6.74
C GLU A 128 3.60 -4.86 -5.57
N ILE A 129 4.54 -3.93 -5.79
CA ILE A 129 5.54 -3.55 -4.79
C ILE A 129 5.20 -2.18 -4.19
N VAL A 130 5.04 -2.12 -2.87
CA VAL A 130 4.76 -0.89 -2.13
C VAL A 130 5.85 -0.63 -1.10
N ARG A 131 6.35 0.61 -1.01
CA ARG A 131 7.36 0.99 -0.01
C ARG A 131 6.70 1.22 1.35
N LEU A 132 7.37 0.77 2.40
CA LEU A 132 6.89 0.89 3.77
C LEU A 132 7.81 1.81 4.58
N LYS A 133 7.19 2.68 5.37
CA LYS A 133 7.85 3.53 6.36
C LYS A 133 7.62 2.96 7.75
N LEU A 134 8.67 2.92 8.57
CA LEU A 134 8.56 2.52 9.98
C LEU A 134 8.03 3.70 10.81
N GLU A 135 6.86 3.54 11.39
CA GLU A 135 6.18 4.48 12.28
C GLU A 135 6.15 3.93 13.70
N LYS A 136 6.35 4.83 14.68
CA LYS A 136 6.32 4.50 16.12
C LYS A 136 7.20 3.31 16.53
N GLY A 137 8.22 2.98 15.73
CA GLY A 137 9.13 1.84 15.93
C GLY A 137 8.52 0.44 15.78
N THR A 138 7.21 0.33 15.50
CA THR A 138 6.45 -0.93 15.59
C THR A 138 5.50 -1.15 14.41
N ILE A 139 5.17 -0.10 13.67
CA ILE A 139 4.18 -0.11 12.59
C ILE A 139 4.89 0.12 11.26
N LEU A 140 4.60 -0.70 10.26
CA LEU A 140 5.03 -0.49 8.87
C LEU A 140 3.86 0.09 8.09
N GLN A 141 3.94 1.37 7.72
CA GLN A 141 2.89 2.07 6.99
C GLN A 141 3.27 2.22 5.51
N GLU A 142 2.32 2.02 4.62
CA GLU A 142 2.49 2.25 3.19
C GLU A 142 2.78 3.71 2.87
N VAL A 143 3.68 3.90 1.92
CA VAL A 143 3.92 5.21 1.30
C VAL A 143 3.06 5.28 0.03
N SER A 144 1.77 5.56 0.22
CA SER A 144 0.73 5.67 -0.82
C SER A 144 -0.29 6.77 -0.47
N ASN A 145 -1.25 7.05 -1.38
CA ASN A 145 -2.28 8.07 -1.14
C ASN A 145 -3.32 7.64 -0.10
N GLU A 146 -3.63 6.35 -0.04
CA GLU A 146 -4.55 5.72 0.92
C GLU A 146 -3.76 4.65 1.68
N PRO A 147 -3.02 5.04 2.73
CA PRO A 147 -2.03 4.17 3.33
C PRO A 147 -2.68 3.11 4.22
N LEU A 148 -2.39 1.84 3.95
CA LEU A 148 -2.56 0.77 4.93
C LEU A 148 -1.33 0.67 5.84
N ALA A 149 -1.52 0.10 7.03
CA ALA A 149 -0.42 -0.17 7.94
C ALA A 149 -0.43 -1.61 8.45
N TYR A 150 0.76 -2.10 8.81
CA TYR A 150 1.02 -3.49 9.18
C TYR A 150 1.81 -3.54 10.48
N ALA A 151 1.39 -4.40 11.40
CA ALA A 151 2.14 -4.63 12.64
C ALA A 151 1.96 -6.07 13.15
N TYR A 152 2.87 -6.51 14.01
CA TYR A 152 2.68 -7.73 14.79
C TYR A 152 1.96 -7.39 16.10
N ASP A 153 0.74 -7.87 16.25
CA ASP A 153 -0.03 -7.69 17.47
C ASP A 153 0.36 -8.72 18.53
N THR A 154 0.79 -8.27 19.71
CA THR A 154 1.32 -9.15 20.76
C THR A 154 0.22 -9.88 21.54
N LYS A 155 -1.02 -9.36 21.55
CA LYS A 155 -2.19 -9.98 22.19
C LYS A 155 -2.77 -11.09 21.29
N LEU A 156 -2.94 -10.82 20.01
CA LEU A 156 -3.44 -11.75 19.00
C LEU A 156 -2.37 -12.71 18.49
N LYS A 157 -1.08 -12.34 18.64
CA LYS A 157 0.09 -13.07 18.13
C LYS A 157 0.08 -13.27 16.62
N LYS A 158 -0.50 -12.31 15.89
CA LYS A 158 -0.72 -12.34 14.44
C LYS A 158 -0.24 -11.05 13.80
N MET A 159 0.02 -11.09 12.49
CA MET A 159 0.10 -9.86 11.71
C MET A 159 -1.29 -9.26 11.59
N VAL A 160 -1.38 -7.94 11.73
CA VAL A 160 -2.63 -7.19 11.63
C VAL A 160 -2.48 -6.05 10.62
N PHE A 161 -3.60 -5.75 9.96
CA PHE A 161 -3.82 -4.57 9.16
C PHE A 161 -4.41 -3.50 10.05
N LEU A 162 -3.85 -2.30 10.00
CA LEU A 162 -4.24 -1.16 10.81
C LEU A 162 -4.73 -0.04 9.91
N ASN A 163 -5.71 0.73 10.38
CA ASN A 163 -6.19 1.94 9.72
C ASN A 163 -5.44 3.17 10.25
N PRO A 164 -4.50 3.78 9.50
CA PRO A 164 -3.80 4.99 9.97
C PRO A 164 -4.74 6.19 10.18
N GLU A 165 -5.90 6.22 9.54
CA GLU A 165 -6.89 7.30 9.66
C GLU A 165 -7.81 7.14 10.88
N ASN A 166 -7.83 5.95 11.50
CA ASN A 166 -8.63 5.65 12.69
C ASN A 166 -7.73 5.15 13.82
N ASP A 167 -6.76 5.97 14.23
CA ASP A 167 -5.86 5.72 15.36
C ASP A 167 -5.16 4.34 15.34
N TYR A 168 -4.89 3.80 14.14
CA TYR A 168 -4.32 2.46 13.96
C TYR A 168 -5.16 1.33 14.59
N ARG A 169 -6.49 1.48 14.59
CA ARG A 169 -7.42 0.39 14.92
C ARG A 169 -7.24 -0.78 13.96
N ILE A 170 -7.36 -2.00 14.49
CA ILE A 170 -7.23 -3.22 13.69
C ILE A 170 -8.40 -3.32 12.71
N ILE A 171 -8.08 -3.47 11.44
CA ILE A 171 -9.07 -3.74 10.37
C ILE A 171 -9.23 -5.26 10.22
N LEU A 172 -8.10 -5.98 10.19
CA LEU A 172 -8.04 -7.41 9.90
C LEU A 172 -6.82 -8.03 10.55
N ALA A 173 -6.90 -9.30 10.95
CA ALA A 173 -5.75 -10.11 11.31
C ALA A 173 -5.50 -11.16 10.22
N THR A 174 -4.24 -11.42 9.89
CA THR A 174 -3.90 -12.49 8.93
C THR A 174 -4.34 -13.85 9.47
N ASP A 175 -4.62 -14.78 8.57
CA ASP A 175 -4.92 -16.17 8.92
C ASP A 175 -3.77 -16.89 9.65
#